data_AF-A0A8J3LNI0-F1
#
_entry.id   AF-A0A8J3LNI0-F1
#
_cell.length_a   1.000
_cell.length_b   1.000
_cell.length_c   1.000
_cell.angle_alpha   90.00
_cell.angle_beta   90.00
_cell.angle_gamma   90.00
#
_symmetry.space_group_name_H-M   'P 1'
#
loop_
_entity.id
_entity.type
_entity.pdbx_description
1 polymer ?
#
loop_
_entity_poly.entity_id
_entity_poly.type
_entity_poly.pdbx_seq_one_letter_code
_entity_poly.pdbx_strand_id
1 'polypeptide(L)'
;MQSKHARRRSRHAAPRRVPRGPVTAAAILVVGVTGAVVLSQAPSQAESRVFSAVGATDAARDNGGRAARIQNRAAAPAATQAPAIQAPMASPAPTGTRAPAVTKAAVAAQAAAPAQAQAVPAQPPTPPPPPASKVLNYQFQLQPNYYYCGPAATRIALSASGHLLSQDEIATKLGTTTGGTNSAHDTTRALNSVLGANVYQTREIPGPAATTAQTDQLQADAVRAISGGRALVTNVVGAVTDIAGGFHSYGGGHYVSVVGYEDNGRRVKVADPANANGDGTYWVTTINMTKWMVNRGYSY
;
A
#
# COMPACT_ATOMS: atom_id res chain seq x y z
N MET A 1 -7.29 71.30 -26.70
CA MET A 1 -8.48 70.44 -26.49
C MET A 1 -8.25 69.55 -25.28
N GLN A 2 -8.93 69.83 -24.17
CA GLN A 2 -8.89 69.04 -22.93
C GLN A 2 -9.86 67.86 -23.05
N SER A 3 -9.46 66.67 -22.59
CA SER A 3 -10.42 65.66 -22.14
C SER A 3 -9.79 64.79 -21.06
N LYS A 4 -10.36 64.96 -19.87
CA LYS A 4 -10.07 64.24 -18.63
C LYS A 4 -10.57 62.80 -18.76
N HIS A 5 -9.77 61.83 -18.35
CA HIS A 5 -10.28 60.48 -18.07
C HIS A 5 -10.25 60.21 -16.56
N ALA A 6 -11.46 59.98 -16.05
CA ALA A 6 -11.81 59.84 -14.65
C ALA A 6 -11.41 58.45 -14.14
N ARG A 7 -10.78 58.44 -12.97
CA ARG A 7 -10.53 57.23 -12.16
C ARG A 7 -11.85 56.70 -11.60
N ARG A 8 -12.26 55.51 -12.04
CA ARG A 8 -13.39 54.77 -11.47
C ARG A 8 -12.87 53.85 -10.34
N ARG A 9 -13.11 54.24 -9.09
CA ARG A 9 -12.90 53.41 -7.90
C ARG A 9 -14.05 52.41 -7.79
N SER A 10 -13.79 51.12 -8.03
CA SER A 10 -14.75 50.05 -7.76
C SER A 10 -14.64 49.61 -6.31
N ARG A 11 -15.71 49.82 -5.53
CA ARG A 11 -15.84 49.43 -4.13
C ARG A 11 -16.05 47.91 -4.04
N HIS A 12 -15.27 47.25 -3.19
CA HIS A 12 -15.48 45.85 -2.80
C HIS A 12 -16.78 45.69 -2.01
N ALA A 13 -17.68 44.84 -2.50
CA ALA A 13 -18.85 44.37 -1.77
C ALA A 13 -18.52 43.00 -1.14
N ALA A 14 -18.61 42.92 0.19
CA ALA A 14 -18.47 41.68 0.95
C ALA A 14 -19.77 40.85 0.89
N PRO A 15 -19.71 39.51 0.79
CA PRO A 15 -20.91 38.69 0.81
C PRO A 15 -21.46 38.54 2.24
N ARG A 16 -22.77 38.81 2.38
CA ARG A 16 -23.56 38.66 3.62
C ARG A 16 -23.70 37.19 4.01
N ARG A 17 -23.36 36.86 5.26
CA ARG A 17 -23.65 35.57 5.89
C ARG A 17 -25.15 35.43 6.14
N VAL A 18 -25.72 34.28 5.76
CA VAL A 18 -27.08 33.87 6.11
C VAL A 18 -26.98 32.85 7.26
N PRO A 19 -27.60 33.06 8.42
CA PRO A 19 -27.67 32.05 9.47
C PRO A 19 -28.83 31.09 9.18
N ARG A 20 -28.59 29.78 9.22
CA ARG A 20 -29.64 28.77 9.33
C ARG A 20 -29.42 27.98 10.62
N GLY A 21 -30.42 28.06 11.48
CA GLY A 21 -30.49 27.40 12.79
C GLY A 21 -30.72 25.89 12.69
N PRO A 22 -30.85 25.23 13.84
CA PRO A 22 -30.73 23.78 13.97
C PRO A 22 -31.93 23.03 13.38
N VAL A 23 -31.65 21.94 12.66
CA VAL A 23 -32.65 20.94 12.27
C VAL A 23 -32.76 19.93 13.40
N THR A 24 -33.88 19.96 14.11
CA THR A 24 -34.26 19.00 15.15
C THR A 24 -34.56 17.63 14.55
N ALA A 25 -33.95 16.60 15.16
CA ALA A 25 -34.22 15.19 14.90
C ALA A 25 -35.62 14.79 15.40
N ALA A 26 -36.39 14.10 14.56
CA ALA A 26 -37.61 13.41 14.96
C ALA A 26 -37.30 11.93 15.16
N ALA A 27 -37.27 11.49 16.41
CA ALA A 27 -37.25 10.09 16.79
C ALA A 27 -38.69 9.55 16.73
N ILE A 28 -38.94 8.52 15.92
CA ILE A 28 -40.19 7.77 15.94
C ILE A 28 -40.05 6.68 17.00
N LEU A 29 -40.77 6.87 18.10
CA LEU A 29 -41.00 5.89 19.16
C LEU A 29 -42.18 5.00 18.74
N VAL A 30 -41.95 3.70 18.56
CA VAL A 30 -43.04 2.71 18.46
C VAL A 30 -43.12 1.98 19.80
N VAL A 31 -44.22 2.23 20.52
CA VAL A 31 -44.58 1.53 21.75
C VAL A 31 -45.52 0.37 21.41
N GLY A 32 -45.04 -0.83 21.74
CA GLY A 32 -45.71 -2.03 22.23
C GLY A 32 -47.10 -2.47 21.74
N VAL A 33 -47.22 -3.77 21.43
CA VAL A 33 -48.24 -4.64 22.04
C VAL A 33 -47.64 -6.01 22.35
N THR A 34 -47.80 -6.42 23.59
CA THR A 34 -47.57 -7.74 24.18
C THR A 34 -48.47 -8.82 23.59
N GLY A 35 -47.92 -9.99 23.28
CA GLY A 35 -48.70 -11.18 22.95
C GLY A 35 -47.85 -12.44 23.09
N ALA A 36 -47.79 -12.99 24.29
CA ALA A 36 -47.24 -14.32 24.55
C ALA A 36 -48.27 -15.37 24.13
N VAL A 37 -47.92 -16.22 23.17
CA VAL A 37 -48.58 -17.52 22.96
C VAL A 37 -47.47 -18.57 22.95
N VAL A 38 -47.42 -19.34 24.03
CA VAL A 38 -46.65 -20.57 24.14
C VAL A 38 -47.52 -21.68 23.58
N LEU A 39 -47.13 -22.27 22.45
CA LEU A 39 -47.54 -23.63 22.09
C LEU A 39 -46.30 -24.47 21.82
N SER A 40 -46.19 -25.51 22.63
CA SER A 40 -45.25 -26.62 22.54
C SER A 40 -45.52 -27.50 21.32
N GLN A 41 -44.45 -27.90 20.62
CA GLN A 41 -44.27 -29.26 20.07
C GLN A 41 -42.87 -29.42 19.46
N ALA A 42 -42.29 -30.59 19.72
CA ALA A 42 -40.90 -30.97 19.44
C ALA A 42 -40.76 -31.65 18.04
N PRO A 43 -39.57 -32.14 17.63
CA PRO A 43 -38.95 -31.81 16.36
C PRO A 43 -39.29 -32.80 15.24
N SER A 44 -39.34 -32.31 14.00
CA SER A 44 -39.33 -33.16 12.80
C SER A 44 -38.10 -32.86 11.95
N GLN A 45 -37.30 -33.92 11.78
CA GLN A 45 -36.26 -34.07 10.77
C GLN A 45 -36.84 -33.77 9.38
N ALA A 46 -36.15 -32.98 8.57
CA ALA A 46 -36.45 -32.86 7.15
C ALA A 46 -35.16 -32.85 6.33
N GLU A 47 -35.07 -33.87 5.51
CA GLU A 47 -33.95 -34.29 4.69
C GLU A 47 -33.61 -33.31 3.55
N SER A 48 -32.34 -33.34 3.19
CA SER A 48 -31.76 -32.78 1.97
C SER A 48 -32.49 -33.23 0.72
N ARG A 49 -33.15 -32.30 0.02
CA ARG A 49 -33.71 -32.54 -1.31
C ARG A 49 -32.70 -32.20 -2.39
N VAL A 50 -32.20 -33.27 -3.00
CA VAL A 50 -31.52 -33.29 -4.31
C VAL A 50 -32.57 -33.00 -5.39
N PHE A 51 -32.31 -32.01 -6.25
CA PHE A 51 -33.11 -31.76 -7.45
C PHE A 51 -32.42 -32.40 -8.66
N SER A 52 -33.03 -33.44 -9.22
CA SER A 52 -32.71 -33.98 -10.55
C SER A 52 -33.70 -33.41 -11.56
N ALA A 53 -33.21 -32.80 -12.63
CA ALA A 53 -33.99 -32.49 -13.83
C ALA A 53 -33.43 -33.32 -14.99
N VAL A 54 -34.33 -34.04 -15.68
CA VAL A 54 -34.06 -34.86 -16.85
C VAL A 54 -34.55 -34.11 -18.09
N GLY A 55 -33.64 -33.94 -19.06
CA GLY A 55 -33.84 -34.22 -20.49
C GLY A 55 -34.65 -33.27 -21.37
N ALA A 56 -33.97 -32.62 -22.30
CA ALA A 56 -34.39 -32.55 -23.70
C ALA A 56 -33.16 -32.39 -24.62
N THR A 57 -33.13 -33.24 -25.65
CA THR A 57 -32.12 -33.45 -26.68
C THR A 57 -32.28 -32.49 -27.85
N ASP A 58 -31.19 -32.06 -28.50
CA ASP A 58 -30.90 -32.47 -29.89
C ASP A 58 -29.52 -31.99 -30.38
N ALA A 59 -29.04 -32.68 -31.42
CA ALA A 59 -27.65 -32.91 -31.78
C ALA A 59 -26.97 -31.85 -32.68
N ALA A 60 -25.63 -31.74 -32.56
CA ALA A 60 -24.70 -31.59 -33.69
C ALA A 60 -23.23 -31.86 -33.31
N ARG A 61 -22.78 -33.08 -33.66
CA ARG A 61 -21.50 -33.49 -34.28
C ARG A 61 -20.16 -32.81 -33.92
N ASP A 62 -19.30 -33.65 -33.32
CA ASP A 62 -17.96 -34.06 -33.79
C ASP A 62 -16.76 -33.11 -33.60
N ASN A 63 -15.92 -33.39 -32.59
CA ASN A 63 -14.50 -33.68 -32.81
C ASN A 63 -13.89 -34.41 -31.60
N GLY A 64 -13.16 -35.50 -31.86
CA GLY A 64 -12.57 -36.38 -30.85
C GLY A 64 -11.33 -35.81 -30.14
N GLY A 65 -11.06 -36.29 -28.92
CA GLY A 65 -9.83 -35.93 -28.20
C GLY A 65 -9.80 -36.28 -26.71
N ARG A 66 -9.89 -37.57 -26.42
CA ARG A 66 -9.66 -38.31 -25.15
C ARG A 66 -9.14 -37.56 -23.90
N ALA A 67 -9.95 -37.78 -22.85
CA ALA A 67 -9.76 -37.73 -21.41
C ALA A 67 -8.36 -37.98 -20.80
N ALA A 68 -8.19 -37.28 -19.69
CA ALA A 68 -7.16 -37.36 -18.68
C ALA A 68 -6.94 -38.76 -18.08
N ARG A 69 -5.68 -39.04 -17.73
CA ARG A 69 -5.30 -40.02 -16.70
C ARG A 69 -4.37 -39.32 -15.71
N ILE A 70 -4.92 -39.01 -14.54
CA ILE A 70 -4.19 -38.69 -13.32
C ILE A 70 -3.46 -39.96 -12.88
N GLN A 71 -2.15 -39.88 -12.64
CA GLN A 71 -1.40 -40.87 -11.87
C GLN A 71 -0.74 -40.14 -10.69
N ASN A 72 -1.33 -40.34 -9.52
CA ASN A 72 -0.64 -40.21 -8.24
C ASN A 72 0.39 -41.33 -8.14
N ARG A 73 1.66 -40.99 -7.90
CA ARG A 73 2.58 -41.93 -7.25
C ARG A 73 3.43 -41.18 -6.22
N ALA A 74 3.21 -41.56 -4.98
CA ALA A 74 3.99 -41.20 -3.80
C ALA A 74 5.43 -41.71 -3.93
N ALA A 75 6.39 -40.90 -3.46
CA ALA A 75 7.74 -41.33 -3.16
C ALA A 75 8.05 -40.92 -1.71
N ALA A 76 8.28 -41.93 -0.87
CA ALA A 76 8.86 -41.81 0.47
C ALA A 76 10.32 -42.33 0.42
N PRO A 77 11.16 -42.00 1.42
CA PRO A 77 12.62 -41.88 1.28
C PRO A 77 13.37 -43.17 1.66
N ALA A 78 14.63 -43.28 1.23
CA ALA A 78 15.58 -44.26 1.75
C ALA A 78 16.85 -43.54 2.22
N ALA A 79 17.25 -43.86 3.45
CA ALA A 79 18.35 -43.29 4.22
C ALA A 79 19.71 -43.89 3.82
N THR A 80 20.79 -43.12 3.94
CA THR A 80 22.12 -43.66 4.29
C THR A 80 22.91 -42.62 5.09
N GLN A 81 23.76 -43.13 5.99
CA GLN A 81 24.22 -42.58 7.26
C GLN A 81 25.43 -41.63 7.16
N ALA A 82 25.65 -40.88 8.25
CA ALA A 82 26.80 -40.02 8.55
C ALA A 82 28.12 -40.81 8.75
N PRO A 83 29.27 -40.12 8.88
CA PRO A 83 29.75 -39.92 10.25
C PRO A 83 30.26 -38.50 10.56
N ALA A 84 30.24 -38.22 11.87
CA ALA A 84 30.63 -36.99 12.55
C ALA A 84 32.16 -36.83 12.67
N ILE A 85 32.66 -35.59 12.59
CA ILE A 85 33.90 -35.18 13.27
C ILE A 85 33.77 -33.71 13.76
N GLN A 86 33.58 -33.60 15.08
CA GLN A 86 34.14 -32.65 16.07
C GLN A 86 34.46 -31.19 15.67
N ALA A 87 33.89 -30.27 16.46
CA ALA A 87 34.37 -28.90 16.65
C ALA A 87 35.68 -28.88 17.46
N PRO A 88 36.42 -27.76 17.40
CA PRO A 88 36.69 -27.08 18.66
C PRO A 88 36.49 -25.55 18.60
N MET A 89 36.42 -25.01 19.80
CA MET A 89 36.06 -23.65 20.19
C MET A 89 37.21 -22.64 20.05
N ALA A 90 36.80 -21.36 20.18
CA ALA A 90 37.50 -20.25 20.87
C ALA A 90 38.33 -19.25 20.04
N SER A 91 37.85 -18.00 20.13
CA SER A 91 38.44 -16.65 20.00
C SER A 91 39.87 -16.48 20.60
N PRO A 92 40.64 -15.37 20.44
CA PRO A 92 40.18 -13.97 20.30
C PRO A 92 41.05 -12.98 19.46
N ALA A 93 40.59 -11.72 19.48
CA ALA A 93 41.14 -10.49 18.88
C ALA A 93 42.58 -10.12 19.28
N PRO A 94 43.27 -9.25 18.52
CA PRO A 94 44.44 -8.55 19.01
C PRO A 94 44.08 -7.14 19.53
N THR A 95 44.19 -6.96 20.85
CA THR A 95 44.49 -5.67 21.46
C THR A 95 46.01 -5.51 21.50
N GLY A 96 46.53 -4.45 20.90
CA GLY A 96 47.95 -4.13 20.89
C GLY A 96 48.21 -2.69 21.28
N THR A 97 48.28 -2.43 22.58
CA THR A 97 48.83 -1.21 23.18
C THR A 97 50.36 -1.29 23.21
N ARG A 98 51.07 -0.35 22.59
CA ARG A 98 52.44 0.00 23.00
C ARG A 98 52.80 1.44 22.58
N ALA A 99 53.00 2.29 23.58
CA ALA A 99 53.66 3.59 23.47
C ALA A 99 55.17 3.43 23.84
N PRO A 100 55.98 4.50 23.87
CA PRO A 100 56.88 4.90 22.79
C PRO A 100 58.37 4.69 23.14
N ALA A 101 59.22 4.60 22.12
CA ALA A 101 60.68 4.66 22.28
C ALA A 101 61.20 5.99 21.73
N VAL A 102 61.74 6.80 22.65
CA VAL A 102 62.51 8.02 22.38
C VAL A 102 63.85 7.67 21.73
N THR A 103 64.13 8.25 20.56
CA THR A 103 65.50 8.49 20.10
C THR A 103 65.61 9.94 19.65
N LYS A 104 66.63 10.61 20.19
CA LYS A 104 66.94 12.03 20.03
C LYS A 104 68.02 12.14 18.97
N ALA A 105 67.73 12.78 17.85
CA ALA A 105 68.75 13.29 16.92
C ALA A 105 68.27 14.60 16.29
N ALA A 106 69.00 15.67 16.60
CA ALA A 106 68.98 16.96 15.92
C ALA A 106 69.62 16.79 14.51
N VAL A 107 69.46 17.62 13.47
CA VAL A 107 69.30 19.08 13.32
C VAL A 107 68.88 19.30 11.85
N ALA A 108 67.98 20.25 11.58
CA ALA A 108 68.06 21.21 10.44
C ALA A 108 66.74 21.99 10.38
N ALA A 109 66.80 23.27 10.77
CA ALA A 109 65.69 24.20 10.63
C ALA A 109 65.53 24.60 9.16
N GLN A 110 64.54 24.02 8.48
CA GLN A 110 64.01 24.58 7.24
C GLN A 110 62.75 25.37 7.62
N ALA A 111 62.79 26.69 7.46
CA ALA A 111 61.62 27.54 7.64
C ALA A 111 60.57 27.19 6.58
N ALA A 112 59.59 26.37 6.95
CA ALA A 112 58.42 26.09 6.13
C ALA A 112 57.44 27.26 6.26
N ALA A 113 57.09 27.86 5.13
CA ALA A 113 56.03 28.85 5.01
C ALA A 113 54.72 28.32 5.65
N PRO A 114 53.87 29.18 6.24
CA PRO A 114 52.64 28.73 6.85
C PRO A 114 51.77 28.05 5.80
N ALA A 115 51.58 26.74 5.96
CA ALA A 115 50.59 25.99 5.22
C ALA A 115 49.22 26.61 5.54
N GLN A 116 48.64 27.28 4.55
CA GLN A 116 47.27 27.75 4.63
C GLN A 116 46.39 26.52 4.84
N ALA A 117 45.82 26.39 6.04
CA ALA A 117 44.83 25.37 6.33
C ALA A 117 43.67 25.59 5.35
N GLN A 118 43.58 24.73 4.34
CA GLN A 118 42.44 24.73 3.44
C GLN A 118 41.21 24.43 4.29
N ALA A 119 40.32 25.41 4.41
CA ALA A 119 39.06 25.25 5.10
C ALA A 119 38.27 24.13 4.39
N VAL A 120 38.06 23.03 5.10
CA VAL A 120 37.17 21.96 4.65
C VAL A 120 35.78 22.59 4.51
N PRO A 121 35.13 22.52 3.34
CA PRO A 121 33.78 23.05 3.17
C PRO A 121 32.85 22.43 4.21
N ALA A 122 32.15 23.27 4.97
CA ALA A 122 31.18 22.80 5.94
C ALA A 122 30.12 21.95 5.23
N GLN A 123 29.99 20.70 5.67
CA GLN A 123 28.99 19.79 5.12
C GLN A 123 27.58 20.36 5.41
N PRO A 124 26.67 20.38 4.42
CA PRO A 124 25.32 20.89 4.64
C PRO A 124 24.65 20.20 5.83
N PRO A 125 23.83 20.93 6.62
CA PRO A 125 23.13 20.33 7.75
C PRO A 125 22.28 19.15 7.28
N THR A 126 22.36 18.04 8.01
CA THR A 126 21.57 16.83 7.75
C THR A 126 20.08 17.17 7.88
N PRO A 127 19.22 16.79 6.91
CA PRO A 127 17.78 16.98 7.04
C PRO A 127 17.23 16.32 8.31
N PRO A 128 16.19 16.89 8.94
CA PRO A 128 15.56 16.27 10.10
C PRO A 128 14.97 14.89 9.74
N PRO A 129 14.91 13.95 10.70
CA PRO A 129 14.28 12.66 10.46
C PRO A 129 12.78 12.81 10.11
N PRO A 130 12.20 11.87 9.35
CA PRO A 130 10.77 11.89 9.04
C PRO A 130 9.92 11.80 10.32
N PRO A 131 8.68 12.34 10.32
CA PRO A 131 7.81 12.26 11.47
C PRO A 131 7.41 10.81 11.77
N ALA A 132 7.04 10.51 13.02
CA ALA A 132 6.60 9.17 13.42
C ALA A 132 5.25 8.74 12.81
N SER A 133 4.44 9.71 12.37
CA SER A 133 3.19 9.46 11.67
C SER A 133 2.91 10.57 10.65
N LYS A 134 2.21 10.21 9.58
CA LYS A 134 1.72 11.15 8.57
C LYS A 134 0.57 10.53 7.80
N VAL A 135 -0.49 11.31 7.56
CA VAL A 135 -1.55 10.99 6.60
C VAL A 135 -1.61 12.13 5.60
N LEU A 136 -1.62 11.80 4.31
CA LEU A 136 -1.71 12.80 3.24
C LEU A 136 -3.10 13.39 3.18
N ASN A 137 -3.21 14.63 2.70
CA ASN A 137 -4.49 15.13 2.20
C ASN A 137 -4.69 14.57 0.80
N TYR A 138 -5.83 13.95 0.51
CA TYR A 138 -6.13 13.33 -0.78
C TYR A 138 -7.64 13.38 -1.03
N GLN A 139 -8.05 13.10 -2.27
CA GLN A 139 -9.46 12.93 -2.62
C GLN A 139 -9.76 11.45 -2.84
N PHE A 140 -10.58 10.90 -1.95
CA PHE A 140 -11.12 9.56 -2.12
C PHE A 140 -12.11 9.52 -3.31
N GLN A 141 -12.17 8.38 -4.00
CA GLN A 141 -13.23 8.08 -4.96
C GLN A 141 -13.36 6.56 -5.12
N LEU A 142 -14.59 6.06 -5.07
CA LEU A 142 -14.87 4.66 -5.35
C LEU A 142 -14.59 4.32 -6.81
N GLN A 143 -14.21 3.06 -7.06
CA GLN A 143 -14.20 2.53 -8.41
C GLN A 143 -15.64 2.38 -8.94
N PRO A 144 -15.90 2.71 -10.21
CA PRO A 144 -17.24 2.61 -10.80
C PRO A 144 -17.64 1.18 -11.16
N ASN A 145 -16.70 0.25 -11.26
CA ASN A 145 -16.94 -1.14 -11.68
C ASN A 145 -15.83 -2.08 -11.18
N TYR A 146 -15.95 -3.38 -11.42
CA TYR A 146 -15.06 -4.40 -10.84
C TYR A 146 -13.59 -4.35 -11.31
N TYR A 147 -13.30 -3.75 -12.47
CA TYR A 147 -11.96 -3.74 -13.09
C TYR A 147 -11.22 -2.40 -12.95
N TYR A 148 -11.87 -1.39 -12.35
CA TYR A 148 -11.33 -0.04 -12.17
C TYR A 148 -10.55 0.19 -10.87
N CYS A 149 -10.25 -0.85 -10.10
CA CYS A 149 -9.47 -0.70 -8.86
C CYS A 149 -8.09 -0.03 -9.09
N GLY A 150 -7.38 -0.41 -10.16
CA GLY A 150 -6.11 0.22 -10.56
C GLY A 150 -6.24 1.71 -10.87
N PRO A 151 -7.15 2.10 -11.78
CA PRO A 151 -7.46 3.51 -12.04
C PRO A 151 -7.86 4.30 -10.81
N ALA A 152 -8.78 3.78 -9.99
CA ALA A 152 -9.28 4.45 -8.81
C ALA A 152 -8.19 4.65 -7.74
N ALA A 153 -7.39 3.61 -7.45
CA ALA A 153 -6.26 3.73 -6.52
C ALA A 153 -5.22 4.73 -7.06
N THR A 154 -4.86 4.65 -8.33
CA THR A 154 -3.89 5.60 -8.92
C THR A 154 -4.41 7.05 -8.86
N ARG A 155 -5.72 7.26 -9.05
CA ARG A 155 -6.38 8.56 -8.92
C ARG A 155 -6.31 9.10 -7.50
N ILE A 156 -6.59 8.26 -6.51
CA ILE A 156 -6.45 8.60 -5.08
C ILE A 156 -5.00 9.01 -4.79
N ALA A 157 -4.02 8.24 -5.25
CA ALA A 157 -2.61 8.55 -5.00
C ALA A 157 -2.16 9.89 -5.64
N LEU A 158 -2.51 10.13 -6.91
CA LEU A 158 -2.18 11.37 -7.61
C LEU A 158 -2.81 12.61 -6.96
N SER A 159 -4.02 12.46 -6.41
CA SER A 159 -4.71 13.56 -5.73
C SER A 159 -3.94 14.05 -4.49
N ALA A 160 -3.13 13.20 -3.86
CA ALA A 160 -2.30 13.58 -2.73
C ALA A 160 -1.17 14.56 -3.11
N SER A 161 -0.77 14.53 -4.38
CA SER A 161 0.18 15.47 -4.99
C SER A 161 -0.50 16.60 -5.76
N GLY A 162 -1.82 16.78 -5.63
CA GLY A 162 -2.57 17.86 -6.28
C GLY A 162 -3.00 17.59 -7.72
N HIS A 163 -2.78 16.37 -8.24
CA HIS A 163 -3.19 15.99 -9.59
C HIS A 163 -4.56 15.29 -9.56
N LEU A 164 -5.58 15.96 -10.11
CA LEU A 164 -6.96 15.46 -10.14
C LEU A 164 -7.38 15.11 -11.56
N LEU A 165 -7.08 13.87 -11.97
CA LEU A 165 -7.55 13.31 -13.24
C LEU A 165 -8.82 12.50 -12.99
N SER A 166 -9.60 12.29 -14.05
CA SER A 166 -10.67 11.30 -14.05
C SER A 166 -10.08 9.87 -14.02
N GLN A 167 -10.89 8.91 -13.55
CA GLN A 167 -10.47 7.50 -13.60
C GLN A 167 -10.32 6.99 -15.04
N ASP A 168 -11.07 7.51 -16.01
CA ASP A 168 -10.95 7.10 -17.41
C ASP A 168 -9.64 7.57 -18.07
N GLU A 169 -9.21 8.79 -17.78
CA GLU A 169 -7.90 9.28 -18.21
C GLU A 169 -6.77 8.42 -17.63
N ILE A 170 -6.90 8.02 -16.37
CA ILE A 170 -5.93 7.16 -15.70
C ILE A 170 -6.00 5.74 -16.27
N ALA A 171 -7.18 5.18 -16.49
CA ALA A 171 -7.37 3.86 -17.11
C ALA A 171 -6.69 3.77 -18.48
N THR A 172 -6.80 4.83 -19.29
CA THR A 172 -6.09 4.93 -20.57
C THR A 172 -4.57 4.87 -20.38
N LYS A 173 -4.02 5.62 -19.42
CA LYS A 173 -2.56 5.62 -19.12
C LYS A 173 -2.06 4.28 -18.58
N LEU A 174 -2.89 3.61 -17.79
CA LEU A 174 -2.60 2.29 -17.23
C LEU A 174 -2.71 1.16 -18.26
N GLY A 175 -3.49 1.37 -19.35
CA GLY A 175 -3.87 0.28 -20.25
C GLY A 175 -4.88 -0.67 -19.61
N THR A 176 -5.74 -0.15 -18.73
CA THR A 176 -6.78 -0.94 -18.06
C THR A 176 -7.79 -1.48 -19.07
N THR A 177 -8.12 -2.77 -18.96
CA THR A 177 -9.16 -3.42 -19.74
C THR A 177 -10.24 -4.00 -18.82
N THR A 178 -11.22 -4.71 -19.35
CA THR A 178 -12.17 -5.49 -18.54
C THR A 178 -11.50 -6.61 -17.73
N GLY A 179 -10.25 -6.96 -18.04
CA GLY A 179 -9.40 -7.82 -17.22
C GLY A 179 -8.68 -7.11 -16.07
N GLY A 180 -8.82 -5.79 -15.94
CA GLY A 180 -8.16 -4.96 -14.92
C GLY A 180 -6.85 -4.34 -15.39
N THR A 181 -6.04 -3.90 -14.42
CA THR A 181 -4.68 -3.36 -14.63
C THR A 181 -3.65 -4.45 -14.35
N ASN A 182 -2.76 -4.72 -15.30
CA ASN A 182 -1.95 -5.93 -15.28
C ASN A 182 -0.89 -5.96 -14.16
N SER A 183 -0.20 -4.84 -13.91
CA SER A 183 0.96 -4.85 -13.01
C SER A 183 1.19 -3.52 -12.28
N ALA A 184 1.95 -3.59 -11.18
CA ALA A 184 2.42 -2.39 -10.47
C ALA A 184 3.41 -1.56 -11.32
N HIS A 185 4.02 -2.14 -12.36
CA HIS A 185 4.82 -1.38 -13.32
C HIS A 185 3.96 -0.44 -14.17
N ASP A 186 2.72 -0.83 -14.47
CA ASP A 186 1.78 0.03 -15.19
C ASP A 186 1.35 1.22 -14.33
N THR A 187 1.10 1.00 -13.04
CA THR A 187 0.80 2.09 -12.08
C THR A 187 1.99 3.03 -11.93
N THR A 188 3.21 2.50 -11.78
CA THR A 188 4.43 3.32 -11.71
C THR A 188 4.62 4.16 -12.98
N ARG A 189 4.43 3.57 -14.17
CA ARG A 189 4.52 4.27 -15.45
C ARG A 189 3.49 5.40 -15.55
N ALA A 190 2.23 5.13 -15.21
CA ALA A 190 1.17 6.13 -15.27
C ALA A 190 1.38 7.27 -14.27
N LEU A 191 1.78 6.95 -13.02
CA LEU A 191 2.12 7.94 -12.00
C LEU A 191 3.23 8.88 -12.48
N ASN A 192 4.35 8.34 -12.94
CA ASN A 192 5.48 9.12 -13.43
C ASN A 192 5.14 9.93 -14.69
N SER A 193 4.30 9.38 -15.58
CA SER A 193 3.82 10.11 -16.76
C SER A 193 3.00 11.34 -16.39
N VAL A 194 2.15 11.26 -15.37
CA VAL A 194 1.35 12.41 -14.91
C VAL A 194 2.22 13.45 -14.20
N LEU A 195 3.20 13.00 -13.41
CA LEU A 195 4.11 13.90 -12.69
C LEU A 195 5.20 14.51 -13.58
N GLY A 196 5.42 13.98 -14.79
CA GLY A 196 6.51 14.41 -15.67
C GLY A 196 7.91 14.14 -15.11
N ALA A 197 8.02 13.20 -14.16
CA ALA A 197 9.26 12.89 -13.46
C ALA A 197 9.30 11.41 -13.04
N ASN A 198 10.49 10.82 -12.98
CA ASN A 198 10.71 9.44 -12.54
C ASN A 198 10.88 9.35 -11.02
N VAL A 199 9.86 9.73 -10.27
CA VAL A 199 9.89 9.78 -8.79
C VAL A 199 9.28 8.55 -8.13
N TYR A 200 8.41 7.84 -8.83
CA TYR A 200 7.89 6.55 -8.43
C TYR A 200 8.77 5.41 -8.92
N GLN A 201 8.94 4.40 -8.07
CA GLN A 201 9.59 3.14 -8.40
C GLN A 201 8.65 1.97 -8.10
N THR A 202 8.81 0.88 -8.85
CA THR A 202 8.10 -0.37 -8.55
C THR A 202 8.95 -1.25 -7.64
N ARG A 203 8.35 -1.82 -6.60
CA ARG A 203 8.93 -2.97 -5.89
C ARG A 203 7.95 -4.13 -5.86
N GLU A 204 8.49 -5.32 -6.05
CA GLU A 204 7.76 -6.57 -5.98
C GLU A 204 8.02 -7.28 -4.64
N ILE A 205 7.07 -8.10 -4.21
CA ILE A 205 7.21 -9.00 -3.05
C ILE A 205 7.25 -10.43 -3.60
N PRO A 206 8.39 -10.88 -4.18
CA PRO A 206 8.50 -12.19 -4.77
C PRO A 206 8.51 -13.31 -3.71
N GLY A 207 8.19 -14.52 -4.15
CA GLY A 207 8.31 -15.74 -3.37
C GLY A 207 6.98 -16.18 -2.74
N PRO A 208 6.95 -17.35 -2.09
CA PRO A 208 5.72 -17.94 -1.58
C PRO A 208 5.21 -17.26 -0.29
N ALA A 209 6.02 -16.44 0.36
CA ALA A 209 5.68 -15.76 1.60
C ALA A 209 6.49 -14.45 1.76
N ALA A 210 5.92 -13.49 2.49
CA ALA A 210 6.61 -12.27 2.86
C ALA A 210 7.75 -12.53 3.86
N THR A 211 8.93 -11.99 3.57
CA THR A 211 10.09 -12.02 4.46
C THR A 211 10.13 -10.77 5.35
N THR A 212 10.89 -10.84 6.45
CA THR A 212 11.15 -9.68 7.30
C THR A 212 11.81 -8.54 6.52
N ALA A 213 12.82 -8.83 5.69
CA ALA A 213 13.49 -7.82 4.89
C ALA A 213 12.55 -7.10 3.90
N GLN A 214 11.62 -7.84 3.28
CA GLN A 214 10.59 -7.23 2.44
C GLN A 214 9.62 -6.34 3.22
N THR A 215 9.30 -6.72 4.47
CA THR A 215 8.45 -5.92 5.36
C THR A 215 9.16 -4.64 5.80
N ASP A 216 10.42 -4.74 6.21
CA ASP A 216 11.25 -3.60 6.59
C ASP A 216 11.41 -2.63 5.41
N GLN A 217 11.56 -3.18 4.21
CA GLN A 217 11.63 -2.38 2.99
C GLN A 217 10.30 -1.66 2.68
N LEU A 218 9.16 -2.34 2.79
CA LEU A 218 7.85 -1.70 2.61
C LEU A 218 7.65 -0.58 3.64
N GLN A 219 8.03 -0.82 4.90
CA GLN A 219 7.98 0.19 5.95
C GLN A 219 8.82 1.42 5.60
N ALA A 220 10.09 1.22 5.19
CA ALA A 220 10.97 2.31 4.81
C ALA A 220 10.45 3.09 3.59
N ASP A 221 9.93 2.39 2.58
CA ASP A 221 9.38 3.00 1.37
C ASP A 221 8.11 3.79 1.67
N ALA A 222 7.20 3.26 2.49
CA ALA A 222 6.01 3.97 2.93
C ALA A 222 6.36 5.26 3.68
N VAL A 223 7.27 5.19 4.66
CA VAL A 223 7.70 6.37 5.42
C VAL A 223 8.33 7.42 4.49
N ARG A 224 9.23 7.01 3.61
CA ARG A 224 9.93 7.93 2.69
C ARG A 224 8.97 8.59 1.69
N ALA A 225 8.13 7.81 1.01
CA ALA A 225 7.22 8.32 0.00
C ALA A 225 6.17 9.27 0.60
N ILE A 226 5.52 8.84 1.68
CA ILE A 226 4.44 9.59 2.32
C ILE A 226 4.97 10.84 3.03
N SER A 227 6.14 10.74 3.68
CA SER A 227 6.84 11.94 4.19
C SER A 227 7.14 12.93 3.06
N GLY A 228 7.51 12.42 1.89
CA GLY A 228 7.72 13.19 0.67
C GLY A 228 6.45 13.63 -0.09
N GLY A 229 5.26 13.40 0.45
CA GLY A 229 4.00 13.86 -0.16
C GLY A 229 3.42 12.92 -1.23
N ARG A 230 3.91 11.68 -1.33
CA ARG A 230 3.46 10.69 -2.33
C ARG A 230 2.81 9.49 -1.65
N ALA A 231 1.59 9.16 -2.06
CA ALA A 231 0.91 7.92 -1.66
C ALA A 231 1.44 6.74 -2.48
N LEU A 232 1.38 5.52 -1.92
CA LEU A 232 1.70 4.32 -2.68
C LEU A 232 0.45 3.79 -3.39
N VAL A 233 0.67 3.08 -4.50
CA VAL A 233 -0.36 2.26 -5.15
C VAL A 233 0.08 0.81 -5.08
N THR A 234 -0.72 -0.04 -4.43
CA THR A 234 -0.33 -1.40 -4.06
C THR A 234 -1.28 -2.42 -4.65
N ASN A 235 -0.74 -3.46 -5.29
CA ASN A 235 -1.50 -4.63 -5.73
C ASN A 235 -1.50 -5.68 -4.61
N VAL A 236 -2.69 -6.08 -4.17
CA VAL A 236 -2.91 -7.03 -3.08
C VAL A 236 -3.66 -8.25 -3.59
N VAL A 237 -3.59 -9.39 -2.90
CA VAL A 237 -4.27 -10.63 -3.26
C VAL A 237 -4.59 -11.48 -2.03
N GLY A 238 -5.74 -12.14 -2.06
CA GLY A 238 -6.22 -12.91 -0.91
C GLY A 238 -6.86 -11.98 0.11
N ALA A 239 -6.63 -12.19 1.40
CA ALA A 239 -7.34 -11.46 2.44
C ALA A 239 -6.42 -10.87 3.51
N VAL A 240 -6.94 -9.85 4.19
CA VAL A 240 -6.31 -9.23 5.35
C VAL A 240 -7.37 -8.86 6.39
N THR A 241 -6.98 -8.90 7.66
CA THR A 241 -7.75 -8.31 8.75
C THR A 241 -7.07 -7.00 9.16
N ASP A 242 -7.85 -5.92 9.17
CA ASP A 242 -7.40 -4.61 9.61
C ASP A 242 -7.27 -4.54 11.15
N ILE A 243 -6.71 -3.44 11.66
CA ILE A 243 -6.46 -3.26 13.10
C ILE A 243 -7.75 -3.17 13.91
N ALA A 244 -8.87 -2.75 13.30
CA ALA A 244 -10.17 -2.68 13.93
C ALA A 244 -10.93 -4.03 13.88
N GLY A 245 -10.33 -5.06 13.29
CA GLY A 245 -10.93 -6.39 13.13
C GLY A 245 -11.78 -6.56 11.87
N GLY A 246 -11.81 -5.56 10.97
CA GLY A 246 -12.49 -5.65 9.68
C GLY A 246 -11.77 -6.60 8.73
N PHE A 247 -12.52 -7.48 8.06
CA PHE A 247 -11.99 -8.44 7.10
C PHE A 247 -12.17 -7.96 5.66
N HIS A 248 -11.08 -7.96 4.89
CA HIS A 248 -11.04 -7.51 3.50
C HIS A 248 -10.49 -8.63 2.62
N SER A 249 -11.17 -9.00 1.53
CA SER A 249 -10.81 -10.16 0.72
C SER A 249 -10.97 -9.93 -0.78
N TYR A 250 -9.89 -10.17 -1.52
CA TYR A 250 -9.75 -9.98 -2.95
C TYR A 250 -8.97 -11.16 -3.57
N GLY A 251 -9.65 -12.30 -3.76
CA GLY A 251 -9.02 -13.53 -4.25
C GLY A 251 -8.35 -13.41 -5.63
N GLY A 252 -8.93 -12.62 -6.55
CA GLY A 252 -8.37 -12.35 -7.88
C GLY A 252 -7.25 -11.31 -7.91
N GLY A 253 -7.08 -10.59 -6.80
CA GLY A 253 -6.23 -9.41 -6.70
C GLY A 253 -7.00 -8.10 -6.76
N HIS A 254 -6.40 -7.03 -6.24
CA HIS A 254 -7.01 -5.72 -6.12
C HIS A 254 -5.95 -4.63 -5.99
N TYR A 255 -6.28 -3.40 -6.37
CA TYR A 255 -5.40 -2.25 -6.12
C TYR A 255 -6.01 -1.35 -5.05
N VAL A 256 -5.18 -1.00 -4.08
CA VAL A 256 -5.50 -0.01 -3.03
C VAL A 256 -4.41 1.05 -2.96
N SER A 257 -4.71 2.21 -2.37
CA SER A 257 -3.69 3.23 -2.09
C SER A 257 -3.26 3.19 -0.64
N VAL A 258 -1.97 3.34 -0.37
CA VAL A 258 -1.49 3.64 0.98
C VAL A 258 -1.25 5.13 1.09
N VAL A 259 -2.08 5.80 1.88
CA VAL A 259 -2.18 7.27 1.98
C VAL A 259 -1.60 7.83 3.27
N GLY A 260 -1.20 6.97 4.19
CA GLY A 260 -0.62 7.38 5.47
C GLY A 260 0.12 6.26 6.17
N TYR A 261 0.84 6.63 7.22
CA TYR A 261 1.48 5.72 8.15
C TYR A 261 1.45 6.26 9.58
N GLU A 262 1.59 5.36 10.55
CA GLU A 262 1.82 5.69 11.96
C GLU A 262 2.85 4.73 12.57
N ASP A 263 3.28 5.01 13.81
CA ASP A 263 4.27 4.20 14.54
C ASP A 263 5.53 3.92 13.70
N ASN A 264 6.11 4.99 13.14
CA ASN A 264 7.30 4.95 12.28
C ASN A 264 7.15 4.01 11.07
N GLY A 265 5.93 3.84 10.57
CA GLY A 265 5.63 3.00 9.42
C GLY A 265 5.31 1.54 9.76
N ARG A 266 5.13 1.18 11.04
CA ARG A 266 4.66 -0.16 11.43
C ARG A 266 3.20 -0.42 11.09
N ARG A 267 2.44 0.65 10.83
CA ARG A 267 1.05 0.60 10.38
C ARG A 267 0.86 1.58 9.24
N VAL A 268 0.03 1.18 8.28
CA VAL A 268 -0.26 1.93 7.08
C VAL A 268 -1.76 2.16 6.94
N LYS A 269 -2.15 3.37 6.51
CA LYS A 269 -3.53 3.73 6.23
C LYS A 269 -3.83 3.42 4.78
N VAL A 270 -4.74 2.47 4.56
CA VAL A 270 -5.22 2.08 3.24
C VAL A 270 -6.45 2.92 2.89
N ALA A 271 -6.48 3.47 1.68
CA ALA A 271 -7.67 3.99 1.03
C ALA A 271 -8.05 2.99 -0.07
N ASP A 272 -9.16 2.30 0.13
CA ASP A 272 -9.59 1.19 -0.70
C ASP A 272 -10.73 1.60 -1.63
N PRO A 273 -10.51 1.65 -2.95
CA PRO A 273 -11.51 2.12 -3.89
C PRO A 273 -12.73 1.20 -4.03
N ALA A 274 -12.70 -0.02 -3.47
CA ALA A 274 -13.86 -0.92 -3.41
C ALA A 274 -14.63 -0.82 -2.08
N ASN A 275 -14.09 -0.15 -1.07
CA ASN A 275 -14.72 -0.07 0.24
C ASN A 275 -15.65 1.14 0.33
N ALA A 276 -16.96 0.89 0.23
CA ALA A 276 -17.99 1.91 0.37
C ALA A 276 -18.34 2.25 1.83
N ASN A 277 -17.75 1.57 2.82
CA ASN A 277 -18.03 1.81 4.22
C ASN A 277 -17.21 2.98 4.79
N GLY A 278 -17.84 3.82 5.61
CA GLY A 278 -17.17 4.93 6.27
C GLY A 278 -16.57 5.93 5.26
N ASP A 279 -15.31 6.31 5.47
CA ASP A 279 -14.53 7.15 4.54
C ASP A 279 -13.74 6.33 3.50
N GLY A 280 -14.00 5.01 3.42
CA GLY A 280 -13.30 4.08 2.53
C GLY A 280 -11.90 3.72 2.99
N THR A 281 -11.56 3.97 4.27
CA THR A 281 -10.21 3.74 4.80
C THR A 281 -10.15 2.82 5.99
N TYR A 282 -8.99 2.20 6.19
CA TYR A 282 -8.69 1.36 7.35
C TYR A 282 -7.18 1.30 7.58
N TRP A 283 -6.78 0.91 8.79
CA TRP A 283 -5.38 0.74 9.16
C TRP A 283 -5.00 -0.73 9.15
N VAL A 284 -3.86 -1.05 8.56
CA VAL A 284 -3.29 -2.41 8.53
C VAL A 284 -1.86 -2.35 9.07
N THR A 285 -1.41 -3.40 9.76
CA THR A 285 0.01 -3.51 10.10
C THR A 285 0.83 -3.69 8.83
N THR A 286 2.03 -3.13 8.77
CA THR A 286 2.88 -3.25 7.57
C THR A 286 3.29 -4.71 7.31
N ILE A 287 3.36 -5.53 8.36
CA ILE A 287 3.52 -6.99 8.25
C ILE A 287 2.34 -7.61 7.48
N ASN A 288 1.11 -7.33 7.87
CA ASN A 288 -0.07 -7.87 7.21
C ASN A 288 -0.22 -7.32 5.79
N MET A 289 0.10 -6.05 5.58
CA MET A 289 0.14 -5.45 4.25
C MET A 289 1.13 -6.17 3.33
N THR A 290 2.36 -6.42 3.81
CA THR A 290 3.39 -7.12 3.01
C THR A 290 2.94 -8.54 2.66
N LYS A 291 2.31 -9.26 3.60
CA LYS A 291 1.73 -10.60 3.33
C LYS A 291 0.62 -10.55 2.29
N TRP A 292 -0.23 -9.51 2.34
CA TRP A 292 -1.32 -9.32 1.38
C TRP A 292 -0.83 -8.99 -0.03
N MET A 293 0.44 -8.64 -0.19
CA MET A 293 1.07 -8.27 -1.47
C MET A 293 2.00 -9.37 -2.04
N VAL A 294 2.03 -10.56 -1.43
CA VAL A 294 2.91 -11.66 -1.89
C VAL A 294 2.61 -12.01 -3.36
N ASN A 295 3.67 -12.18 -4.15
CA ASN A 295 3.65 -12.36 -5.61
C ASN A 295 3.05 -11.18 -6.41
N ARG A 296 2.93 -10.01 -5.77
CA ARG A 296 2.48 -8.76 -6.38
C ARG A 296 3.56 -7.68 -6.20
N GLY A 297 3.17 -6.42 -6.37
CA GLY A 297 4.06 -5.28 -6.21
C GLY A 297 3.35 -3.97 -5.93
N TYR A 298 4.12 -2.91 -5.78
CA TYR A 298 3.65 -1.57 -5.45
C TYR A 298 4.53 -0.47 -6.04
N SER A 299 3.91 0.68 -6.26
CA SER A 299 4.55 1.94 -6.64
C SER A 299 4.75 2.82 -5.40
N TYR A 300 5.96 3.36 -5.18
CA TYR A 300 6.32 4.26 -4.07
C TYR A 300 7.20 5.44 -4.48
#